data_AF-A0A2G2VQ92-F1
#
_entry.id   AF-A0A2G2VQ92-F1
#
_cell.length_a   1.000
_cell.length_b   1.000
_cell.length_c   1.000
_cell.angle_alpha   90.00
_cell.angle_beta   90.00
_cell.angle_gamma   90.00
#
_symmetry.space_group_name_H-M   'P 1'
#
loop_
_entity.id
_entity.type
_entity.pdbx_description
1 polymer ?
#
loop_
_entity_poly.entity_id
_entity_poly.type
_entity_poly.pdbx_seq_one_letter_code
_entity_poly.pdbx_strand_id
1 'polypeptide(L)'
;MSNIAFLSLIFTIFISTSNAISQCNGLCKTLNDCDGQLICINEKCSDDPDVETNICKNNPLSVLSPTNTCRPSGSVSCNGIHPIYRCSPPVTSSTPAQLTLNDFSSGRDGGGASSCDNRYHDNSERLVALSTGWFAGGSRCDKMIRIRANNGRTVTAKVVDECDSTGGCDEEHAYQSPCKNNIVDGSIAVWRALGLDTDLGVVPITWSMV
;
A
#
# COMPACT_ATOMS: atom_id res chain seq x y z
N MET A 1 -45.59 -43.27 -3.71
CA MET A 1 -44.48 -43.76 -2.88
C MET A 1 -43.22 -43.77 -3.73
N SER A 2 -42.32 -42.81 -3.51
CA SER A 2 -40.88 -42.96 -3.77
C SER A 2 -40.18 -41.80 -3.06
N ASN A 3 -39.49 -42.13 -1.97
CA ASN A 3 -38.68 -41.21 -1.17
C ASN A 3 -37.32 -41.03 -1.86
N ILE A 4 -36.92 -39.80 -2.14
CA ILE A 4 -35.52 -39.48 -2.43
C ILE A 4 -35.08 -38.48 -1.37
N ALA A 5 -34.39 -39.00 -0.35
CA ALA A 5 -33.72 -38.20 0.66
C ALA A 5 -32.46 -37.58 0.04
N PHE A 6 -32.45 -36.26 -0.11
CA PHE A 6 -31.24 -35.51 -0.44
C PHE A 6 -30.36 -35.42 0.81
N LEU A 7 -29.29 -36.21 0.86
CA LEU A 7 -28.21 -36.02 1.82
C LEU A 7 -27.45 -34.75 1.44
N SER A 8 -27.68 -33.65 2.17
CA SER A 8 -26.85 -32.46 2.11
C SER A 8 -25.50 -32.77 2.76
N LEU A 9 -24.45 -32.88 1.94
CA LEU A 9 -23.07 -32.95 2.42
C LEU A 9 -22.68 -31.54 2.88
N ILE A 10 -22.71 -31.31 4.18
CA ILE A 10 -22.25 -30.06 4.79
C ILE A 10 -20.71 -30.08 4.72
N PHE A 11 -20.13 -29.39 3.74
CA PHE A 11 -18.69 -29.16 3.68
C PHE A 11 -18.33 -28.14 4.77
N THR A 12 -18.02 -28.62 5.96
CA THR A 12 -17.39 -27.79 7.00
C THR A 12 -15.99 -27.44 6.52
N ILE A 13 -15.84 -26.25 5.92
CA ILE A 13 -14.55 -25.66 5.64
C ILE A 13 -13.89 -25.41 7.00
N PHE A 14 -12.95 -26.27 7.38
CA PHE A 14 -11.97 -25.95 8.41
C PHE A 14 -11.18 -24.76 7.89
N ILE A 15 -11.51 -23.56 8.35
CA ILE A 15 -10.62 -22.40 8.22
C ILE A 15 -9.50 -22.64 9.24
N SER A 16 -8.54 -23.47 8.84
CA SER A 16 -7.24 -23.54 9.49
C SER A 16 -6.66 -22.14 9.48
N THR A 17 -6.29 -21.65 10.66
CA THR A 17 -5.60 -20.37 10.87
C THR A 17 -4.50 -20.21 9.83
N SER A 18 -4.71 -19.35 8.83
CA SER A 18 -3.73 -19.09 7.79
C SER A 18 -2.52 -18.42 8.44
N ASN A 19 -1.44 -19.18 8.62
CA ASN A 19 -0.12 -18.57 8.67
C ASN A 19 0.00 -17.76 7.38
N ALA A 20 0.31 -16.46 7.49
CA ALA A 20 0.44 -15.61 6.33
C ALA A 20 1.44 -16.25 5.37
N ILE A 21 0.96 -16.68 4.20
CA ILE A 21 1.77 -17.36 3.21
C ILE A 21 2.57 -16.29 2.46
N SER A 22 3.89 -16.38 2.55
CA SER A 22 4.85 -15.43 2.00
C SER A 22 5.13 -15.71 0.52
N GLN A 23 5.11 -14.64 -0.28
CA GLN A 23 5.55 -14.63 -1.68
C GLN A 23 7.08 -14.54 -1.77
N CYS A 24 7.65 -14.44 -2.98
CA CYS A 24 9.09 -14.31 -3.20
C CYS A 24 9.77 -13.28 -2.27
N ASN A 25 10.90 -13.67 -1.68
CA ASN A 25 11.66 -12.96 -0.65
C ASN A 25 10.88 -12.58 0.64
N GLY A 26 9.63 -13.01 0.78
CA GLY A 26 8.90 -12.92 2.03
C GLY A 26 9.52 -13.81 3.11
N LEU A 27 9.32 -13.42 4.37
CA LEU A 27 9.88 -14.13 5.51
C LEU A 27 9.22 -15.51 5.69
N CYS A 28 10.03 -16.52 5.98
CA CYS A 28 9.56 -17.86 6.27
C CYS A 28 10.43 -18.53 7.34
N LYS A 29 9.86 -19.50 8.04
CA LYS A 29 10.56 -20.39 8.99
C LYS A 29 10.46 -21.85 8.57
N THR A 30 9.37 -22.22 7.91
CA THR A 30 9.07 -23.56 7.44
C THR A 30 8.65 -23.53 5.98
N LEU A 31 8.67 -24.70 5.33
CA LEU A 31 8.24 -24.84 3.94
C LEU A 31 6.80 -24.36 3.71
N ASN A 32 5.92 -24.56 4.69
CA ASN A 32 4.50 -24.19 4.61
C ASN A 32 4.25 -22.68 4.75
N ASP A 33 5.29 -21.89 5.02
CA ASP A 33 5.18 -20.44 5.12
C ASP A 33 5.29 -19.77 3.74
N CYS A 34 5.57 -20.51 2.66
CA CYS A 34 5.78 -19.98 1.32
C CYS A 34 4.65 -20.36 0.36
N ASP A 35 4.34 -19.47 -0.59
CA ASP A 35 3.23 -19.68 -1.52
C ASP A 35 3.57 -20.62 -2.67
N GLY A 36 2.59 -21.43 -3.06
CA GLY A 36 2.69 -22.33 -4.21
C GLY A 36 3.87 -23.32 -4.13
N GLN A 37 4.78 -23.23 -5.09
CA GLN A 37 5.96 -24.11 -5.23
C GLN A 37 7.24 -23.51 -4.66
N LEU A 38 7.14 -22.39 -3.93
CA LEU A 38 8.29 -21.74 -3.31
C LEU A 38 8.77 -22.52 -2.08
N ILE A 39 10.06 -22.45 -1.83
CA ILE A 39 10.69 -23.07 -0.66
C ILE A 39 11.35 -22.04 0.24
N CYS A 40 11.46 -22.36 1.53
CA CYS A 40 12.10 -21.48 2.50
C CYS A 40 13.62 -21.70 2.51
N ILE A 41 14.38 -20.79 1.91
CA ILE A 41 15.85 -20.80 1.91
C ILE A 41 16.34 -19.55 2.62
N ASN A 42 17.22 -19.72 3.62
CA ASN A 42 17.78 -18.61 4.40
C ASN A 42 16.71 -17.65 4.95
N GLU A 43 15.64 -18.22 5.52
CA GLU A 43 14.49 -17.49 6.08
C GLU A 43 13.68 -16.68 5.05
N LYS A 44 13.84 -16.98 3.75
CA LYS A 44 13.12 -16.33 2.65
C LYS A 44 12.53 -17.30 1.65
N CYS A 45 11.32 -17.01 1.19
CA CYS A 45 10.69 -17.79 0.13
C CYS A 45 11.39 -17.57 -1.22
N SER A 46 11.89 -18.65 -1.82
CA SER A 46 12.74 -18.67 -3.01
C SER A 46 12.35 -19.81 -3.95
N ASP A 47 12.82 -19.76 -5.19
CA ASP A 47 12.69 -20.86 -6.15
C ASP A 47 13.40 -22.12 -5.63
N ASP A 48 12.80 -23.29 -5.89
CA ASP A 48 13.43 -24.59 -5.63
C ASP A 48 14.55 -24.85 -6.65
N PRO A 49 15.83 -24.96 -6.23
CA PRO A 49 16.95 -25.17 -7.13
C PRO A 49 17.01 -26.58 -7.72
N ASP A 50 16.38 -27.57 -7.09
CA ASP A 50 16.40 -28.97 -7.54
C ASP A 50 15.31 -29.25 -8.59
N VAL A 51 14.27 -28.42 -8.62
CA VAL A 51 13.13 -28.52 -9.55
C VAL A 51 13.23 -27.47 -10.68
N GLU A 52 14.26 -26.61 -10.67
CA GLU A 52 14.49 -25.50 -11.61
C GLU A 52 13.24 -24.62 -11.83
N THR A 53 12.52 -24.33 -10.74
CA THR A 53 11.41 -23.37 -10.81
C THR A 53 11.96 -21.95 -11.11
N ASN A 54 11.23 -21.17 -11.91
CA ASN A 54 11.61 -19.80 -12.28
C ASN A 54 10.53 -18.79 -11.82
N ILE A 55 9.89 -19.05 -10.69
CA ILE A 55 8.77 -18.28 -10.16
C ILE A 55 9.27 -16.95 -9.63
N CYS A 56 10.29 -16.93 -8.77
CA CYS A 56 10.91 -15.70 -8.30
C CYS A 56 11.84 -15.06 -9.34
N LYS A 57 12.29 -15.83 -10.33
CA LYS A 57 13.07 -15.31 -11.46
C LYS A 57 12.21 -14.55 -12.49
N ASN A 58 11.00 -15.02 -12.77
CA ASN A 58 10.08 -14.42 -13.75
C ASN A 58 9.03 -13.50 -13.11
N ASN A 59 8.91 -13.51 -11.78
CA ASN A 59 8.06 -12.58 -11.04
C ASN A 59 8.94 -11.43 -10.46
N PRO A 60 8.89 -10.20 -11.01
CA PRO A 60 9.73 -9.08 -10.59
C PRO A 60 9.34 -8.49 -9.23
N LEU A 61 8.42 -9.14 -8.50
CA LEU A 61 8.13 -8.86 -7.11
C LEU A 61 9.29 -9.38 -6.26
N SER A 62 10.22 -8.46 -5.94
CA SER A 62 11.24 -8.49 -4.86
C SER A 62 12.73 -8.54 -5.27
N VAL A 63 13.20 -7.53 -6.01
CA VAL A 63 14.62 -7.12 -5.86
C VAL A 63 14.72 -6.20 -4.64
N LEU A 64 14.78 -6.78 -3.44
CA LEU A 64 15.33 -6.07 -2.28
C LEU A 64 16.84 -5.96 -2.51
N SER A 65 17.24 -4.80 -3.03
CA SER A 65 18.64 -4.43 -3.15
C SER A 65 19.31 -4.50 -1.76
N PRO A 66 20.56 -4.99 -1.62
CA PRO A 66 21.26 -5.15 -0.32
C PRO A 66 21.55 -3.83 0.43
N THR A 67 21.09 -2.71 -0.11
CA THR A 67 21.11 -1.40 0.53
C THR A 67 19.69 -1.12 0.98
N ASN A 68 19.45 -0.82 2.26
CA ASN A 68 18.15 -0.41 2.84
C ASN A 68 17.55 0.88 2.21
N THR A 69 17.98 1.24 1.00
CA THR A 69 17.55 2.41 0.25
C THR A 69 16.50 1.96 -0.77
N CYS A 70 15.26 2.40 -0.56
CA CYS A 70 14.23 2.30 -1.59
C CYS A 70 14.66 3.06 -2.85
N ARG A 71 14.59 2.41 -4.01
CA ARG A 71 15.00 2.96 -5.32
C ARG A 71 13.82 2.93 -6.30
N PRO A 72 13.83 3.78 -7.34
CA PRO A 72 12.87 3.69 -8.43
C PRO A 72 12.87 2.28 -9.04
N SER A 73 11.69 1.76 -9.34
CA SER A 73 11.49 0.48 -10.03
C SER A 73 11.41 0.64 -11.55
N GLY A 74 11.37 1.89 -12.03
CA GLY A 74 11.29 2.24 -13.45
C GLY A 74 10.91 3.71 -13.61
N SER A 75 10.39 4.06 -14.78
CA SER A 75 9.81 5.38 -15.04
C SER A 75 8.69 5.32 -16.07
N VAL A 76 7.75 6.25 -15.98
CA VAL A 76 6.74 6.54 -17.01
C VAL A 76 6.99 7.93 -17.62
N SER A 77 6.41 8.21 -18.78
CA SER A 77 6.63 9.46 -19.49
C SER A 77 5.31 10.15 -19.81
N CYS A 78 5.08 11.32 -19.19
CA CYS A 78 4.06 12.28 -19.59
C CYS A 78 4.50 13.68 -19.16
N ASN A 79 4.61 14.61 -20.12
CA ASN A 79 5.13 15.96 -19.88
C ASN A 79 6.46 15.96 -19.08
N GLY A 80 7.30 14.94 -19.28
CA GLY A 80 8.48 14.66 -18.46
C GLY A 80 8.62 13.18 -18.13
N ILE A 81 9.78 12.79 -17.60
CA ILE A 81 10.04 11.43 -17.12
C ILE A 81 9.82 11.39 -15.61
N HIS A 82 8.92 10.51 -15.16
CA HIS A 82 8.55 10.36 -13.76
C HIS A 82 8.99 8.99 -13.23
N PRO A 83 9.75 8.92 -12.13
CA PRO A 83 10.12 7.64 -11.53
C PRO A 83 8.90 6.96 -10.91
N ILE A 84 8.81 5.64 -11.08
CA ILE A 84 7.83 4.81 -10.36
C ILE A 84 8.52 4.02 -9.26
N TYR A 85 7.78 3.69 -8.20
CA TYR A 85 8.28 3.03 -7.01
C TYR A 85 7.29 1.96 -6.53
N ARG A 86 7.83 0.79 -6.19
CA ARG A 86 7.11 -0.27 -5.47
C ARG A 86 7.45 -0.33 -3.97
N CYS A 87 8.28 0.60 -3.51
CA CYS A 87 8.76 0.70 -2.14
C CYS A 87 8.62 2.13 -1.64
N SER A 88 8.72 2.29 -0.32
CA SER A 88 8.79 3.59 0.36
C SER A 88 9.95 3.58 1.36
N PRO A 89 10.39 4.74 1.88
CA PRO A 89 11.37 4.79 2.95
C PRO A 89 10.93 3.98 4.20
N PRO A 90 11.86 3.51 5.05
CA PRO A 90 11.51 2.74 6.24
C PRO A 90 10.56 3.49 7.17
N VAL A 91 9.50 2.80 7.63
CA VAL A 91 8.59 3.34 8.65
C VAL A 91 9.27 3.26 10.02
N THR A 92 9.26 4.37 10.75
CA THR A 92 9.84 4.51 12.09
C THR A 92 8.83 5.13 13.07
N SER A 93 9.24 5.41 14.31
CA SER A 93 8.42 6.16 15.28
C SER A 93 8.21 7.64 14.90
N SER A 94 8.95 8.16 13.91
CA SER A 94 8.82 9.51 13.36
C SER A 94 9.27 9.53 11.90
N THR A 95 8.51 8.84 11.04
CA THR A 95 8.79 8.66 9.60
C THR A 95 8.69 9.99 8.86
N PRO A 96 9.77 10.50 8.24
CA PRO A 96 9.70 11.69 7.41
C PRO A 96 8.85 11.46 6.15
N ALA A 97 7.99 12.41 5.81
CA ALA A 97 7.12 12.36 4.65
C ALA A 97 6.84 13.76 4.10
N GLN A 98 6.21 13.80 2.93
CA GLN A 98 5.58 14.99 2.38
C GLN A 98 4.06 14.83 2.49
N LEU A 99 3.39 15.86 3.00
CA LEU A 99 1.95 15.95 3.02
C LEU A 99 1.49 16.69 1.77
N THR A 100 0.56 16.08 1.02
CA THR A 100 -0.17 16.69 -0.10
C THR A 100 -1.66 16.76 0.23
N LEU A 101 -2.43 17.49 -0.58
CA LEU A 101 -3.88 17.62 -0.43
C LEU A 101 -4.59 16.69 -1.41
N ASN A 102 -5.45 15.82 -0.89
CA ASN A 102 -6.33 14.97 -1.69
C ASN A 102 -7.80 15.28 -1.45
N ASP A 103 -8.62 15.04 -2.47
CA ASP A 103 -10.08 15.00 -2.41
C ASP A 103 -10.54 13.53 -2.45
N PHE A 104 -11.12 13.03 -1.37
CA PHE A 104 -11.65 11.66 -1.28
C PHE A 104 -13.13 11.55 -1.65
N SER A 105 -13.76 12.66 -2.05
CA SER A 105 -15.17 12.70 -2.39
C SER A 105 -15.42 12.21 -3.82
N SER A 106 -16.67 11.84 -4.12
CA SER A 106 -17.05 11.49 -5.48
C SER A 106 -16.98 12.73 -6.38
N GLY A 107 -16.14 12.71 -7.42
CA GLY A 107 -15.98 13.87 -8.29
C GLY A 107 -14.94 13.65 -9.39
N ARG A 108 -14.69 14.69 -10.20
CA ARG A 108 -13.74 14.62 -11.33
C ARG A 108 -12.27 14.56 -10.88
N ASP A 109 -11.94 15.16 -9.75
CA ASP A 109 -10.55 15.28 -9.27
C ASP A 109 -10.19 14.19 -8.26
N GLY A 110 -11.17 13.61 -7.55
CA GLY A 110 -10.96 12.64 -6.46
C GLY A 110 -10.69 11.19 -6.89
N GLY A 111 -10.40 10.97 -8.17
CA GLY A 111 -10.10 9.64 -8.71
C GLY A 111 -11.20 8.60 -8.47
N GLY A 112 -10.78 7.34 -8.35
CA GLY A 112 -11.65 6.22 -7.99
C GLY A 112 -12.06 6.22 -6.52
N ALA A 113 -12.90 5.26 -6.14
CA ALA A 113 -13.22 5.03 -4.74
C ALA A 113 -12.00 4.50 -3.98
N SER A 114 -11.88 4.81 -2.69
CA SER A 114 -10.67 4.51 -1.92
C SER A 114 -10.41 3.01 -1.74
N SER A 115 -9.14 2.63 -1.86
CA SER A 115 -8.69 1.24 -1.99
C SER A 115 -8.99 0.35 -0.80
N CYS A 116 -9.14 0.90 0.41
CA CYS A 116 -9.40 0.09 1.61
C CYS A 116 -10.83 -0.43 1.70
N ASP A 117 -11.82 0.35 1.25
CA ASP A 117 -13.24 0.04 1.44
C ASP A 117 -14.11 0.19 0.20
N ASN A 118 -13.52 0.55 -0.94
CA ASN A 118 -14.17 0.80 -2.22
C ASN A 118 -15.27 1.87 -2.11
N ARG A 119 -15.04 2.92 -1.32
CA ARG A 119 -15.98 4.02 -1.12
C ARG A 119 -15.33 5.38 -1.27
N TYR A 120 -16.16 6.35 -1.61
CA TYR A 120 -15.83 7.77 -1.45
C TYR A 120 -16.08 8.20 -0.02
N HIS A 121 -15.36 9.22 0.42
CA HIS A 121 -15.41 9.74 1.79
C HIS A 121 -15.64 11.25 1.81
N ASP A 122 -16.19 11.75 2.93
CA ASP A 122 -16.33 13.18 3.14
C ASP A 122 -14.99 13.79 3.59
N ASN A 123 -14.50 14.82 2.91
CA ASN A 123 -13.22 15.47 3.23
C ASN A 123 -13.21 16.21 4.58
N SER A 124 -14.35 16.32 5.26
CA SER A 124 -14.43 16.75 6.66
C SER A 124 -13.90 15.68 7.64
N GLU A 125 -13.81 14.42 7.22
CA GLU A 125 -13.14 13.35 7.95
C GLU A 125 -11.62 13.46 7.82
N ARG A 126 -10.90 13.08 8.87
CA ARG A 126 -9.42 13.09 8.87
C ARG A 126 -8.90 11.82 8.23
N LEU A 127 -8.81 11.83 6.92
CA LEU A 127 -8.43 10.68 6.10
C LEU A 127 -7.13 10.94 5.35
N VAL A 128 -6.40 9.86 5.07
CA VAL A 128 -5.18 9.88 4.28
C VAL A 128 -5.07 8.69 3.31
N ALA A 129 -4.38 8.93 2.20
CA ALA A 129 -3.75 7.91 1.37
C ALA A 129 -2.27 7.81 1.71
N LEU A 130 -1.67 6.63 1.53
CA LEU A 130 -0.22 6.43 1.70
C LEU A 130 0.40 5.97 0.38
N SER A 131 1.62 6.43 0.08
CA SER A 131 2.40 5.89 -1.05
C SER A 131 2.43 4.36 -1.03
N THR A 132 2.42 3.71 -2.20
CA THR A 132 2.35 2.24 -2.36
C THR A 132 3.17 1.43 -1.34
N GLY A 133 4.44 1.78 -1.14
CA GLY A 133 5.30 1.06 -0.20
C GLY A 133 4.88 1.19 1.27
N TRP A 134 4.29 2.32 1.66
CA TRP A 134 3.68 2.53 2.97
C TRP A 134 2.25 2.01 3.04
N PHE A 135 1.49 2.01 1.95
CA PHE A 135 0.19 1.35 1.90
C PHE A 135 0.34 -0.17 2.14
N ALA A 136 1.39 -0.76 1.57
CA ALA A 136 1.81 -2.14 1.77
C ALA A 136 0.64 -3.13 1.60
N GLY A 137 0.01 -3.07 0.42
CA GLY A 137 -1.12 -3.94 0.05
C GLY A 137 -2.32 -3.84 0.99
N GLY A 138 -2.57 -2.65 1.54
CA GLY A 138 -3.68 -2.42 2.46
C GLY A 138 -3.43 -2.90 3.90
N SER A 139 -2.21 -3.33 4.26
CA SER A 139 -1.89 -3.75 5.64
C SER A 139 -2.10 -2.65 6.69
N ARG A 140 -2.22 -1.39 6.26
CA ARG A 140 -2.52 -0.22 7.11
C ARG A 140 -3.95 0.30 6.97
N CYS A 141 -4.80 -0.33 6.17
CA CYS A 141 -6.20 0.07 6.02
C CYS A 141 -6.93 0.16 7.36
N ASP A 142 -7.73 1.22 7.49
CA ASP A 142 -8.50 1.59 8.69
C ASP A 142 -7.68 1.80 9.97
N LYS A 143 -6.34 1.75 9.88
CA LYS A 143 -5.47 2.08 11.00
C LYS A 143 -5.25 3.58 11.08
N MET A 144 -4.98 4.02 12.30
CA MET A 144 -4.71 5.41 12.61
C MET A 144 -3.22 5.70 12.52
N ILE A 145 -2.87 6.82 11.91
CA ILE A 145 -1.53 7.40 11.96
C ILE A 145 -1.57 8.74 12.68
N ARG A 146 -0.49 9.08 13.38
CA ARG A 146 -0.27 10.40 13.95
C ARG A 146 0.66 11.16 13.02
N ILE A 147 0.21 12.30 12.53
CA ILE A 147 0.95 13.22 11.67
C ILE A 147 1.40 14.41 12.52
N ARG A 148 2.64 14.86 12.32
CA ARG A 148 3.21 16.04 12.97
C ARG A 148 3.76 16.99 11.91
N ALA A 149 3.32 18.24 11.96
CA ALA A 149 3.85 19.32 11.14
C ALA A 149 5.01 20.05 11.83
N ASN A 150 5.81 20.77 11.05
CA ASN A 150 6.95 21.55 11.56
C ASN A 150 6.56 22.66 12.53
N ASN A 151 5.31 23.14 12.48
CA ASN A 151 4.77 24.10 13.45
C ASN A 151 4.46 23.46 14.83
N GLY A 152 4.75 22.17 15.01
CA GLY A 152 4.56 21.43 16.25
C GLY A 152 3.16 20.83 16.44
N ARG A 153 2.18 21.21 15.60
CA ARG A 153 0.82 20.65 15.66
C ARG A 153 0.81 19.19 15.19
N THR A 154 -0.11 18.43 15.76
CA THR A 154 -0.32 17.03 15.43
C THR A 154 -1.78 16.74 15.17
N VAL A 155 -2.04 15.73 14.34
CA VAL A 155 -3.37 15.21 14.07
C VAL A 155 -3.30 13.70 13.93
N THR A 156 -4.36 13.01 14.35
CA THR A 156 -4.56 11.60 14.02
C THR A 156 -5.52 11.48 12.86
N ALA A 157 -5.17 10.66 11.86
CA ALA A 157 -5.95 10.43 10.65
C ALA A 157 -6.00 8.93 10.31
N LYS A 158 -7.09 8.51 9.68
CA LYS A 158 -7.33 7.12 9.26
C LYS A 158 -6.79 6.91 7.85
N VAL A 159 -6.07 5.81 7.64
CA VAL A 159 -5.64 5.39 6.31
C VAL A 159 -6.81 4.74 5.59
N VAL A 160 -7.19 5.29 4.44
CA VAL A 160 -8.30 4.77 3.61
C VAL A 160 -7.88 4.40 2.20
N ASP A 161 -6.71 4.84 1.75
CA ASP A 161 -6.36 4.71 0.33
C ASP A 161 -4.86 4.54 0.08
N GLU A 162 -4.57 4.18 -1.17
CA GLU A 162 -3.25 4.16 -1.76
C GLU A 162 -3.02 5.41 -2.61
N CYS A 163 -1.87 6.04 -2.43
CA CYS A 163 -1.33 7.00 -3.40
C CYS A 163 -0.41 6.22 -4.34
N ASP A 164 -0.93 5.81 -5.50
CA ASP A 164 -0.24 4.86 -6.38
C ASP A 164 1.06 5.46 -6.95
N SER A 165 2.18 4.89 -6.53
CA SER A 165 3.51 5.27 -7.03
C SER A 165 4.03 4.32 -8.10
N THR A 166 3.25 3.33 -8.52
CA THR A 166 3.63 2.28 -9.50
C THR A 166 3.18 2.59 -10.92
N GLY A 167 2.10 3.36 -11.07
CA GLY A 167 1.47 3.72 -12.33
C GLY A 167 1.15 5.21 -12.43
N GLY A 168 0.60 5.63 -13.57
CA GLY A 168 0.34 7.02 -13.91
C GLY A 168 0.63 7.31 -15.38
N CYS A 169 0.34 8.52 -15.82
CA CYS A 169 0.52 8.96 -17.21
C CYS A 169 -0.34 8.19 -18.24
N ASP A 170 -1.44 7.60 -17.82
CA ASP A 170 -2.37 6.83 -18.65
C ASP A 170 -3.83 7.27 -18.41
N GLU A 171 -4.75 6.70 -19.17
CA GLU A 171 -6.18 7.04 -19.10
C GLU A 171 -6.79 6.71 -17.73
N GLU A 172 -6.37 5.61 -17.11
CA GLU A 172 -6.85 5.17 -15.78
C GLU A 172 -6.52 6.22 -14.71
N HIS A 173 -5.36 6.85 -14.80
CA HIS A 173 -4.91 7.90 -13.88
C HIS A 173 -5.24 9.32 -14.37
N ALA A 174 -6.14 9.48 -15.34
CA ALA A 174 -6.47 10.78 -15.96
C ALA A 174 -5.23 11.55 -16.43
N TYR A 175 -4.21 10.84 -16.88
CA TYR A 175 -2.89 11.32 -17.30
C TYR A 175 -2.10 12.08 -16.23
N GLN A 176 -2.45 11.92 -14.95
CA GLN A 176 -1.66 12.45 -13.83
C GLN A 176 -0.35 11.67 -13.66
N SER A 177 0.70 12.37 -13.22
CA SER A 177 1.98 11.71 -12.91
C SER A 177 1.83 10.76 -11.71
N PRO A 178 2.65 9.69 -11.63
CA PRO A 178 2.68 8.80 -10.47
C PRO A 178 2.88 9.53 -9.15
N CYS A 179 2.34 8.97 -8.08
CA CYS A 179 2.63 9.43 -6.73
C CYS A 179 4.12 9.25 -6.40
N LYS A 180 4.66 10.12 -5.55
CA LYS A 180 6.02 9.91 -5.00
C LYS A 180 5.96 8.82 -3.93
N ASN A 181 7.12 8.26 -3.58
CA ASN A 181 7.20 7.13 -2.65
C ASN A 181 7.19 7.50 -1.16
N ASN A 182 7.05 8.79 -0.83
CA ASN A 182 7.13 9.30 0.53
C ASN A 182 5.99 10.30 0.84
N ILE A 183 4.82 10.06 0.27
CA ILE A 183 3.61 10.87 0.39
C ILE A 183 2.68 10.31 1.47
N VAL A 184 2.18 11.23 2.29
CA VAL A 184 0.92 11.09 3.01
C VAL A 184 -0.04 12.05 2.32
N ASP A 185 -1.07 11.55 1.65
CA ASP A 185 -1.98 12.39 0.88
C ASP A 185 -3.24 12.65 1.69
N GLY A 186 -3.40 13.87 2.21
CA GLY A 186 -4.34 14.17 3.28
C GLY A 186 -5.55 14.96 2.83
N SER A 187 -6.70 14.64 3.41
CA SER A 187 -7.93 15.42 3.28
C SER A 187 -7.79 16.85 3.81
N ILE A 188 -8.67 17.76 3.40
CA ILE A 188 -8.69 19.14 3.92
C ILE A 188 -8.82 19.22 5.45
N ALA A 189 -9.50 18.25 6.08
CA ALA A 189 -9.60 18.18 7.54
C ALA A 189 -8.25 17.93 8.22
N VAL A 190 -7.34 17.16 7.60
CA VAL A 190 -5.97 16.95 8.08
C VAL A 190 -5.18 18.25 8.03
N TRP A 191 -5.21 18.95 6.89
CA TRP A 191 -4.55 20.24 6.69
C TRP A 191 -5.02 21.30 7.69
N ARG A 192 -6.34 21.43 7.86
CA ARG A 192 -6.96 22.36 8.83
C ARG A 192 -6.56 22.05 10.26
N ALA A 193 -6.56 20.78 10.66
CA ALA A 193 -6.17 20.37 12.01
C ALA A 193 -4.69 20.66 12.32
N LEU A 194 -3.82 20.53 11.31
CA LEU A 194 -2.42 20.90 11.40
C LEU A 194 -2.19 22.42 11.30
N GLY A 195 -3.21 23.22 10.98
CA GLY A 195 -3.09 24.66 10.77
C GLY A 195 -2.18 25.02 9.61
N LEU A 196 -2.25 24.26 8.52
CA LEU A 196 -1.46 24.45 7.32
C LEU A 196 -2.28 25.13 6.24
N ASP A 197 -1.62 25.94 5.43
CA ASP A 197 -2.18 26.55 4.24
C ASP A 197 -2.07 25.59 3.06
N THR A 198 -3.20 25.25 2.45
CA THR A 198 -3.26 24.34 1.31
C THR A 198 -2.63 24.90 0.05
N ASP A 199 -2.49 26.23 -0.06
CA ASP A 199 -1.88 26.87 -1.23
C ASP A 199 -0.36 26.58 -1.32
N LEU A 200 0.24 26.06 -0.25
CA LEU A 200 1.61 25.54 -0.28
C LEU A 200 1.76 24.29 -1.15
N GLY A 201 0.67 23.56 -1.39
CA GLY A 201 0.60 22.33 -2.18
C GLY A 201 1.26 21.11 -1.54
N VAL A 202 2.50 21.26 -1.06
CA VAL A 202 3.28 20.19 -0.41
C VAL A 202 4.05 20.73 0.79
N VAL A 203 3.99 20.01 1.91
CA VAL A 203 4.74 20.38 3.12
C VAL A 203 5.41 19.18 3.78
N PRO A 204 6.62 19.36 4.36
CA PRO A 204 7.27 18.31 5.11
C PRO A 204 6.56 18.05 6.45
N ILE A 205 6.41 16.76 6.77
CA ILE A 205 5.83 16.26 8.02
C ILE A 205 6.64 15.07 8.55
N THR A 206 6.32 14.62 9.76
CA THR A 206 6.60 13.26 10.19
C THR A 206 5.33 12.52 10.54
N TRP A 207 5.34 11.19 10.45
CA TRP A 207 4.23 10.34 10.87
C TRP A 207 4.64 9.04 11.55
N SER A 208 3.73 8.46 12.31
CA SER A 208 3.87 7.13 12.89
C SER A 208 2.52 6.44 13.08
N MET A 209 2.53 5.11 13.20
CA MET A 209 1.34 4.37 13.61
C MET A 209 0.92 4.78 15.03
N VAL A 210 -0.39 4.79 15.28
CA VAL A 210 -0.98 5.00 16.62
C VAL A 210 -1.21 3.67 17.32
#